data_AF-A0AAW1HYP2-F1
#
_entry.id   AF-A0AAW1HYP2-F1
#
_cell.length_a   1.000
_cell.length_b   1.000
_cell.length_c   1.000
_cell.angle_alpha   90.00
_cell.angle_beta   90.00
_cell.angle_gamma   90.00
#
_symmetry.space_group_name_H-M   'P 1'
#
loop_
_entity.id
_entity.type
_entity.pdbx_description
1 polymer ?
#
loop_
_entity_poly.entity_id
_entity_poly.type
_entity_poly.pdbx_seq_one_letter_code
_entity_poly.pdbx_strand_id
1 'polypeptide(L)'
;MRSEEKPVSPLMSSKKRKSPLSPCGSIHPSIDPEIVENYPTVETSSSSIQRGSIFNVRSFLANHMRPCRRLIRNSSNKEVIDLLEFDDIFEGKVVMICCFSLFGRSTTDLAIARAVSRVSSEMHFFGGFELVMVVHVCREEYANESVAAFNDFMSVFPPFCLAVPYSECDVICESLSFSSGSEPTGLMVNRNQRVEWHKPLNFFLEYGADAYPFTPERFAVLTKREENYDSWKKRASLSYFLCSNVLAYPRPSSFIRKNPGGGPSKTTITNLDFRGTCVGLYLCYTGNLIPTLDEVHKSCCDLGMEFEIALVYLPFKDLGDPQLFQDRINRILEERKISWWVLPFV
;
A
#
# COMPACT_ATOMS: atom_id res chain seq x y z
N MET A 1 21.15 0.02 -68.53
CA MET A 1 20.35 -0.79 -69.49
C MET A 1 20.46 -2.25 -69.07
N ARG A 2 19.31 -2.94 -68.94
CA ARG A 2 19.00 -4.39 -69.07
C ARG A 2 20.11 -5.41 -68.70
N SER A 3 19.87 -6.50 -67.98
CA SER A 3 18.72 -7.45 -67.93
C SER A 3 19.01 -8.41 -66.75
N GLU A 4 18.02 -8.87 -65.97
CA GLU A 4 17.33 -10.18 -66.11
C GLU A 4 18.30 -11.37 -66.29
N GLU A 5 18.19 -12.54 -65.66
CA GLU A 5 17.13 -13.21 -64.90
C GLU A 5 17.75 -14.51 -64.33
N LYS A 6 17.28 -14.98 -63.17
CA LYS A 6 16.88 -16.39 -62.95
C LYS A 6 16.33 -16.58 -61.53
N PRO A 7 15.05 -16.98 -61.39
CA PRO A 7 14.52 -17.49 -60.13
C PRO A 7 14.16 -18.99 -60.22
N VAL A 8 13.64 -19.47 -59.08
CA VAL A 8 12.71 -20.62 -58.89
C VAL A 8 13.36 -21.93 -58.40
N SER A 9 13.10 -22.29 -57.14
CA SER A 9 12.06 -23.31 -56.86
C SER A 9 11.64 -23.40 -55.38
N PRO A 10 10.37 -23.79 -55.11
CA PRO A 10 9.76 -23.77 -53.77
C PRO A 10 9.66 -25.17 -53.13
N LEU A 11 9.67 -25.21 -51.80
CA LEU A 11 9.38 -26.43 -51.03
C LEU A 11 7.86 -26.68 -50.94
N MET A 12 7.40 -27.83 -51.43
CA MET A 12 6.07 -28.39 -51.18
C MET A 12 6.16 -29.72 -50.41
N SER A 13 5.30 -29.81 -49.39
CA SER A 13 4.47 -30.95 -48.96
C SER A 13 5.08 -32.23 -48.36
N SER A 14 4.69 -32.44 -47.09
CA SER A 14 4.07 -33.63 -46.49
C SER A 14 4.78 -35.00 -46.55
N LYS A 15 5.18 -35.49 -45.36
CA LYS A 15 5.03 -36.90 -45.00
C LYS A 15 4.48 -37.04 -43.58
N LYS A 16 3.31 -37.69 -43.50
CA LYS A 16 2.61 -38.17 -42.30
C LYS A 16 3.51 -39.10 -41.47
N ARG A 17 3.53 -38.95 -40.15
CA ARG A 17 3.71 -40.05 -39.19
C ARG A 17 2.71 -39.89 -38.06
N LYS A 18 1.85 -40.91 -37.92
CA LYS A 18 0.95 -41.15 -36.78
C LYS A 18 1.76 -41.73 -35.62
N SER A 19 1.45 -41.30 -34.41
CA SER A 19 1.67 -42.06 -33.16
C SER A 19 0.56 -41.69 -32.16
N PRO A 20 0.21 -42.60 -31.22
CA PRO A 20 -1.17 -42.84 -30.83
C PRO A 20 -1.60 -42.12 -29.55
N LEU A 21 -2.91 -41.82 -29.49
CA LEU A 21 -3.61 -41.47 -28.26
C LEU A 21 -3.67 -42.67 -27.31
N SER A 22 -3.41 -42.42 -26.04
CA SER A 22 -3.83 -43.27 -24.91
C SER A 22 -4.58 -42.41 -23.87
N PRO A 23 -5.53 -43.00 -23.13
CA PRO A 23 -6.57 -42.27 -22.40
C PRO A 23 -6.13 -41.92 -20.97
N CYS A 24 -6.49 -40.72 -20.51
CA CYS A 24 -6.39 -40.33 -19.11
C CYS A 24 -7.37 -41.17 -18.27
N GLY A 25 -6.84 -42.12 -17.51
CA GLY A 25 -7.55 -42.83 -16.45
C GLY A 25 -7.31 -42.14 -15.11
N SER A 26 -8.39 -41.70 -14.47
CA SER A 26 -8.44 -41.16 -13.12
C SER A 26 -8.07 -42.23 -12.10
N ILE A 27 -7.05 -41.99 -11.28
CA ILE A 27 -6.74 -42.81 -10.09
C ILE A 27 -6.82 -41.87 -8.88
N HIS A 28 -7.93 -41.98 -8.14
CA HIS A 28 -8.01 -41.51 -6.76
C HIS A 28 -7.34 -42.56 -5.87
N PRO A 29 -6.36 -42.21 -5.02
CA PRO A 29 -6.01 -43.05 -3.89
C PRO A 29 -6.97 -42.75 -2.73
N SER A 30 -7.79 -43.74 -2.39
CA SER A 30 -8.53 -43.83 -1.14
C SER A 30 -7.55 -43.91 0.04
N ILE A 31 -7.73 -43.04 1.03
CA ILE A 31 -6.98 -43.04 2.29
C ILE A 31 -7.80 -43.86 3.30
N ASP A 32 -7.22 -44.96 3.79
CA ASP A 32 -7.71 -45.73 4.93
C ASP A 32 -7.58 -44.90 6.22
N PRO A 33 -8.62 -44.77 7.05
CA PRO A 33 -8.56 -43.99 8.28
C PRO A 33 -8.33 -44.92 9.48
N GLU A 34 -7.08 -45.30 9.77
CA GLU A 34 -6.66 -45.78 11.12
C GLU A 34 -5.18 -46.20 11.13
N ILE A 35 -4.26 -45.25 11.33
CA ILE A 35 -3.01 -45.48 12.07
C ILE A 35 -2.65 -44.20 12.83
N VAL A 36 -3.02 -44.17 14.12
CA VAL A 36 -2.54 -43.18 15.09
C VAL A 36 -1.21 -43.71 15.63
N GLU A 37 -0.09 -43.19 15.12
CA GLU A 37 1.22 -43.37 15.77
C GLU A 37 1.62 -42.06 16.47
N ASN A 38 1.61 -42.14 17.80
CA ASN A 38 2.04 -41.11 18.73
C ASN A 38 3.54 -40.84 18.58
N TYR A 39 3.89 -39.67 18.07
CA TYR A 39 5.21 -39.08 18.30
C TYR A 39 5.12 -38.12 19.49
N PRO A 40 6.06 -38.18 20.45
CA PRO A 40 6.05 -37.27 21.59
C PRO A 40 6.30 -35.85 21.09
N THR A 41 5.27 -35.01 21.16
CA THR A 41 5.41 -33.57 20.97
C THR A 41 6.30 -33.01 22.07
N VAL A 42 7.52 -32.63 21.70
CA VAL A 42 8.29 -31.66 22.47
C VAL A 42 7.43 -30.39 22.52
N GLU A 43 6.94 -30.04 23.70
CA GLU A 43 6.26 -28.78 23.96
C GLU A 43 7.26 -27.63 23.76
N THR A 44 7.43 -27.19 22.51
CA THR A 44 7.82 -25.82 22.24
C THR A 44 6.62 -24.97 22.58
N SER A 45 6.69 -24.26 23.71
CA SER A 45 5.72 -23.27 24.16
C SER A 45 5.64 -22.11 23.16
N SER A 46 5.01 -22.33 22.01
CA SER A 46 4.52 -21.28 21.13
C SER A 46 3.29 -20.69 21.81
N SER A 47 3.49 -19.68 22.64
CA SER A 47 2.39 -18.85 23.08
C SER A 47 1.88 -18.11 21.84
N SER A 48 0.88 -18.70 21.16
CA SER A 48 0.21 -18.07 20.03
C SER A 48 -0.17 -16.64 20.43
N ILE A 49 0.23 -15.64 19.63
CA ILE A 49 -0.14 -14.25 19.88
C ILE A 49 -1.66 -14.14 19.74
N GLN A 50 -2.34 -13.95 20.88
CA GLN A 50 -3.80 -13.93 20.94
C GLN A 50 -4.31 -12.51 21.11
N ARG A 51 -5.42 -12.20 20.43
CA ARG A 51 -6.11 -10.92 20.61
C ARG A 51 -6.45 -10.69 22.08
N GLY A 52 -6.25 -9.46 22.54
CA GLY A 52 -6.55 -9.02 23.88
C GLY A 52 -5.49 -9.39 24.92
N SER A 53 -4.51 -10.25 24.59
CA SER A 53 -3.40 -10.57 25.49
C SER A 53 -2.53 -9.33 25.70
N ILE A 54 -1.89 -9.26 26.88
CA ILE A 54 -0.87 -8.23 27.15
C ILE A 54 0.36 -8.57 26.31
N PHE A 55 0.89 -7.57 25.63
CA PHE A 55 2.02 -7.69 24.73
C PHE A 55 2.97 -6.52 24.92
N ASN A 56 4.12 -6.78 25.53
CA ASN A 56 5.17 -5.78 25.67
C ASN A 56 6.01 -5.72 24.38
N VAL A 57 5.72 -4.73 23.54
CA VAL A 57 6.41 -4.51 22.26
C VAL A 57 7.91 -4.39 22.44
N ARG A 58 8.37 -3.63 23.44
CA ARG A 58 9.80 -3.43 23.69
C ARG A 58 10.48 -4.75 24.02
N SER A 59 9.97 -5.49 25.00
CA SER A 59 10.54 -6.79 25.40
C SER A 59 10.51 -7.80 24.27
N PHE A 60 9.46 -7.77 23.45
CA PHE A 60 9.34 -8.61 22.27
C PHE A 60 10.42 -8.31 21.24
N LEU A 61 10.60 -7.03 20.87
CA LEU A 61 11.63 -6.61 19.93
C LEU A 61 13.03 -6.83 20.51
N ALA A 62 13.27 -6.51 21.78
CA ALA A 62 14.56 -6.64 22.45
C ALA A 62 14.95 -8.09 22.83
N ASN A 63 14.30 -9.11 22.25
CA ASN A 63 14.33 -10.53 22.61
C ASN A 63 15.52 -11.02 23.48
N HIS A 64 15.23 -11.75 24.55
CA HIS A 64 16.20 -12.29 25.49
C HIS A 64 17.17 -13.36 24.92
N MET A 65 16.90 -13.99 23.77
CA MET A 65 17.76 -15.06 23.21
C MET A 65 18.87 -14.58 22.25
N ARG A 66 18.61 -13.55 21.45
CA ARG A 66 19.59 -12.75 20.69
C ARG A 66 18.97 -11.38 20.45
N PRO A 67 19.31 -10.36 21.26
CA PRO A 67 18.51 -9.14 21.31
C PRO A 67 18.65 -8.34 20.03
N CYS A 68 17.53 -8.03 19.37
CA CYS A 68 17.47 -6.87 18.49
C CYS A 68 17.56 -5.64 19.38
N ARG A 69 18.79 -5.20 19.67
CA ARG A 69 19.02 -4.10 20.63
C ARG A 69 18.63 -2.75 20.04
N ARG A 70 18.56 -2.66 18.71
CA ARG A 70 18.55 -1.39 18.01
C ARG A 70 17.47 -1.35 16.96
N LEU A 71 16.71 -0.26 16.94
CA LEU A 71 15.87 0.10 15.80
C LEU A 71 16.54 1.24 15.04
N ILE A 72 16.32 1.30 13.73
CA ILE A 72 16.85 2.36 12.89
C ILE A 72 15.69 3.20 12.39
N ARG A 73 15.70 4.51 12.66
CA ARG A 73 14.76 5.44 12.03
C ARG A 73 15.08 5.53 10.54
N ASN A 74 14.04 5.54 9.71
CA ASN A 74 14.13 5.66 8.26
C ASN A 74 14.50 7.09 7.79
N SER A 75 15.30 7.81 8.58
CA SER A 75 15.73 9.17 8.29
C SER A 75 17.06 9.18 7.54
N SER A 76 17.42 10.33 6.95
CA SER A 76 18.72 10.52 6.28
C SER A 76 19.90 10.22 7.19
N ASN A 77 19.75 10.50 8.49
CA ASN A 77 20.81 10.34 9.49
C ASN A 77 20.83 8.93 10.10
N LYS A 78 19.86 8.07 9.73
CA LYS A 78 19.70 6.70 10.24
C LYS A 78 19.86 6.61 11.75
N GLU A 79 19.14 7.48 12.47
CA GLU A 79 19.16 7.51 13.93
C GLU A 79 18.89 6.11 14.50
N VAL A 80 19.75 5.72 15.43
CA VAL A 80 19.73 4.39 16.04
C VAL A 80 19.13 4.52 17.45
N ILE A 81 18.07 3.76 17.70
CA ILE A 81 17.37 3.75 18.98
C ILE A 81 17.76 2.48 19.73
N ASP A 82 18.43 2.62 20.87
CA ASP A 82 18.72 1.50 21.75
C ASP A 82 17.50 1.17 22.62
N LEU A 83 16.95 -0.03 22.41
CA LEU A 83 15.78 -0.52 23.13
C LEU A 83 16.07 -0.86 24.59
N LEU A 84 17.32 -0.78 25.07
CA LEU A 84 17.66 -0.93 26.50
C LEU A 84 17.71 0.41 27.23
N GLU A 85 18.00 1.50 26.52
CA GLU A 85 18.18 2.84 27.12
C GLU A 85 16.91 3.70 27.08
N PHE A 86 16.00 3.45 26.12
CA PHE A 86 14.78 4.26 25.93
C PHE A 86 13.51 3.58 26.47
N ASP A 87 13.15 3.88 27.71
CA ASP A 87 12.04 3.24 28.44
C ASP A 87 10.63 3.55 27.93
N ASP A 88 10.44 4.63 27.17
CA ASP A 88 9.11 5.20 26.90
C ASP A 88 8.68 5.19 25.41
N ILE A 89 9.52 4.72 24.47
CA ILE A 89 9.26 4.93 23.04
C ILE A 89 7.92 4.36 22.54
N PHE A 90 7.46 3.25 23.13
CA PHE A 90 6.18 2.62 22.80
C PHE A 90 5.08 2.87 23.84
N GLU A 91 5.41 3.52 24.96
CA GLU A 91 4.46 3.72 26.04
C GLU A 91 3.34 4.69 25.63
N GLY A 92 2.09 4.30 25.90
CA GLY A 92 0.91 5.08 25.53
C GLY A 92 0.67 5.23 24.02
N LYS A 93 1.43 4.51 23.17
CA LYS A 93 1.27 4.55 21.71
C LYS A 93 0.58 3.30 21.18
N VAL A 94 -0.12 3.46 20.06
CA VAL A 94 -0.50 2.34 19.21
C VAL A 94 0.73 1.96 18.40
N VAL A 95 1.15 0.70 18.48
CA VAL A 95 2.30 0.22 17.73
C VAL A 95 1.86 -0.77 16.67
N MET A 96 2.38 -0.61 15.46
CA MET A 96 2.18 -1.52 14.35
C MET A 96 3.53 -2.10 13.94
N ILE A 97 3.69 -3.42 14.05
CA ILE A 97 4.85 -4.15 13.56
C ILE A 97 4.44 -4.83 12.25
N CYS A 98 5.13 -4.54 11.15
CA CYS A 98 4.80 -5.10 9.83
C CYS A 98 5.96 -5.91 9.27
N CYS A 99 5.70 -7.17 8.92
CA CYS A 99 6.62 -8.08 8.28
C CYS A 99 6.40 -8.13 6.77
N PHE A 100 7.46 -7.89 6.00
CA PHE A 100 7.49 -8.03 4.55
C PHE A 100 8.64 -8.92 4.12
N SER A 101 8.44 -9.68 3.04
CA SER A 101 9.49 -10.44 2.37
C SER A 101 9.90 -9.69 1.10
N LEU A 102 11.20 -9.49 0.89
CA LEU A 102 11.71 -8.94 -0.38
C LEU A 102 11.84 -10.01 -1.48
N PHE A 103 11.68 -11.29 -1.14
CA PHE A 103 11.72 -12.36 -2.13
C PHE A 103 10.46 -12.33 -3.00
N GLY A 104 10.65 -12.22 -4.32
CA GLY A 104 9.56 -12.33 -5.29
C GLY A 104 8.62 -11.13 -5.34
N ARG A 105 9.13 -9.91 -5.11
CA ARG A 105 8.40 -8.60 -5.15
C ARG A 105 7.14 -8.64 -6.02
N SER A 106 6.03 -9.06 -5.43
CA SER A 106 4.78 -9.08 -6.16
C SER A 106 4.27 -7.65 -6.26
N THR A 107 3.54 -7.33 -7.32
CA THR A 107 2.88 -6.02 -7.43
C THR A 107 1.93 -5.77 -6.26
N THR A 108 1.42 -6.82 -5.65
CA THR A 108 0.51 -6.80 -4.51
C THR A 108 1.23 -6.38 -3.22
N ASP A 109 2.40 -6.95 -2.91
CA ASP A 109 3.14 -6.60 -1.68
C ASP A 109 3.57 -5.14 -1.67
N LEU A 110 3.98 -4.62 -2.84
CA LEU A 110 4.32 -3.20 -2.98
C LEU A 110 3.09 -2.30 -2.83
N ALA A 111 1.92 -2.74 -3.30
CA ALA A 111 0.68 -2.02 -3.08
C ALA A 111 0.30 -2.00 -1.59
N ILE A 112 0.44 -3.13 -0.88
CA ILE A 112 0.20 -3.23 0.56
C ILE A 112 1.21 -2.33 1.31
N ALA A 113 2.50 -2.38 0.96
CA ALA A 113 3.52 -1.52 1.56
C ALA A 113 3.19 -0.02 1.41
N ARG A 114 2.73 0.40 0.23
CA ARG A 114 2.26 1.79 0.01
C ARG A 114 1.02 2.11 0.85
N ALA A 115 0.07 1.20 0.97
CA ALA A 115 -1.11 1.41 1.80
C ALA A 115 -0.74 1.54 3.28
N VAL A 116 0.14 0.68 3.79
CA VAL A 116 0.70 0.74 5.15
C VAL A 116 1.43 2.07 5.37
N SER A 117 2.29 2.49 4.43
CA SER A 117 2.99 3.77 4.47
C SER A 117 2.03 4.96 4.61
N ARG A 118 0.95 4.96 3.81
CA ARG A 118 -0.10 5.99 3.87
C ARG A 118 -0.82 6.01 5.22
N VAL A 119 -1.24 4.85 5.72
CA VAL A 119 -1.88 4.75 7.04
C VAL A 119 -0.96 5.25 8.14
N SER A 120 0.32 4.87 8.08
CA SER A 120 1.29 5.29 9.10
C SER A 120 1.48 6.80 9.14
N SER A 121 1.53 7.47 7.98
CA SER A 121 1.61 8.93 7.86
C SER A 121 0.42 9.64 8.50
N GLU A 122 -0.78 9.12 8.26
CA GLU A 122 -2.00 9.69 8.80
C GLU A 122 -2.11 9.47 10.31
N MET A 123 -1.83 8.26 10.78
CA MET A 123 -1.86 7.94 12.20
C MET A 123 -0.77 8.70 12.98
N HIS A 124 0.41 8.88 12.37
CA HIS A 124 1.48 9.69 12.94
C HIS A 124 1.06 11.17 13.08
N PHE A 125 0.36 11.73 12.10
CA PHE A 125 -0.18 13.09 12.16
C PHE A 125 -1.14 13.30 13.35
N PHE A 126 -1.96 12.29 13.69
CA PHE A 126 -2.85 12.33 14.85
C PHE A 126 -2.14 12.07 16.20
N GLY A 127 -0.88 11.64 16.16
CA GLY A 127 -0.05 11.39 17.33
C GLY A 127 -0.35 10.05 18.04
N GLY A 128 0.63 9.60 18.82
CA GLY A 128 0.52 8.38 19.62
C GLY A 128 0.47 7.10 18.77
N PHE A 129 1.19 7.08 17.65
CA PHE A 129 1.34 5.94 16.75
C PHE A 129 2.81 5.71 16.38
N GLU A 130 3.22 4.45 16.30
CA GLU A 130 4.58 4.05 15.93
C GLU A 130 4.55 2.86 14.96
N LEU A 131 5.28 2.96 13.83
CA LEU A 131 5.40 1.90 12.84
C LEU A 131 6.81 1.28 12.91
N VAL A 132 6.87 -0.03 13.12
CA VAL A 132 8.09 -0.83 13.09
C VAL A 132 8.05 -1.78 11.89
N MET A 133 8.98 -1.59 10.97
CA MET A 133 9.13 -2.42 9.77
C MET A 133 10.13 -3.56 10.02
N VAL A 134 9.72 -4.77 9.71
CA VAL A 134 10.54 -5.98 9.73
C VAL A 134 10.62 -6.47 8.29
N VAL A 135 11.79 -6.36 7.67
CA VAL A 135 11.97 -6.70 6.27
C VAL A 135 12.88 -7.91 6.17
N HIS A 136 12.27 -9.06 5.87
CA HIS A 136 12.99 -10.29 5.65
C HIS A 136 13.54 -10.32 4.21
N VAL A 137 14.85 -10.49 4.07
CA VAL A 137 15.53 -10.64 2.78
C VAL A 137 16.02 -12.09 2.68
N CYS A 138 15.59 -12.81 1.66
CA CYS A 138 16.08 -14.17 1.45
C CYS A 138 17.42 -14.12 0.70
N ARG A 139 18.52 -14.35 1.44
CA ARG A 139 19.86 -14.86 1.04
C ARG A 139 20.99 -14.00 1.56
N GLU A 140 21.78 -14.56 2.48
CA GLU A 140 23.05 -13.99 2.96
C GLU A 140 24.11 -13.89 1.85
N GLU A 141 23.98 -14.67 0.78
CA GLU A 141 24.98 -14.78 -0.31
C GLU A 141 25.17 -13.49 -1.13
N TYR A 142 24.26 -12.52 -1.01
CA TYR A 142 24.32 -11.23 -1.72
C TYR A 142 24.04 -10.05 -0.78
N ALA A 143 24.84 -9.90 0.27
CA ALA A 143 24.67 -8.86 1.29
C ALA A 143 24.56 -7.43 0.71
N ASN A 144 25.35 -7.07 -0.32
CA ASN A 144 25.31 -5.73 -0.92
C ASN A 144 24.00 -5.47 -1.70
N GLU A 145 23.54 -6.46 -2.47
CA GLU A 145 22.26 -6.37 -3.20
C GLU A 145 21.07 -6.35 -2.21
N SER A 146 21.20 -7.04 -1.08
CA SER A 146 20.22 -7.06 0.00
C SER A 146 20.08 -5.70 0.69
N VAL A 147 21.18 -4.98 0.93
CA VAL A 147 21.15 -3.62 1.50
C VAL A 147 20.52 -2.63 0.53
N ALA A 148 20.87 -2.69 -0.76
CA ALA A 148 20.27 -1.82 -1.77
C ALA A 148 18.76 -2.08 -1.90
N ALA A 149 18.34 -3.35 -1.96
CA ALA A 149 16.94 -3.74 -2.05
C ALA A 149 16.14 -3.34 -0.80
N PHE A 150 16.73 -3.45 0.39
CA PHE A 150 16.14 -2.98 1.64
C PHE A 150 15.94 -1.46 1.63
N ASN A 151 16.98 -0.69 1.28
CA ASN A 151 16.89 0.77 1.24
C ASN A 151 15.86 1.25 0.20
N ASP A 152 15.85 0.62 -0.98
CA ASP A 152 14.86 0.89 -2.02
C ASP A 152 13.43 0.61 -1.53
N PHE A 153 13.20 -0.52 -0.85
CA PHE A 153 11.90 -0.81 -0.26
C PHE A 153 11.52 0.20 0.85
N MET A 154 12.46 0.52 1.74
CA MET A 154 12.26 1.47 2.82
C MET A 154 12.00 2.91 2.32
N SER A 155 12.42 3.26 1.09
CA SER A 155 12.13 4.56 0.48
C SER A 155 10.63 4.85 0.30
N VAL A 156 9.79 3.81 0.30
CA VAL A 156 8.32 3.92 0.26
C VAL A 156 7.76 4.48 1.57
N PHE A 157 8.50 4.36 2.67
CA PHE A 157 8.03 4.71 4.01
C PHE A 157 8.56 6.07 4.46
N PRO A 158 7.78 6.82 5.27
CA PRO A 158 8.21 8.10 5.82
C PRO A 158 9.46 8.02 6.70
N PRO A 159 10.15 9.16 6.93
CA PRO A 159 11.40 9.18 7.70
C PRO A 159 11.21 8.90 9.20
N PHE A 160 9.98 9.03 9.70
CA PHE A 160 9.66 8.66 11.08
C PHE A 160 9.48 7.15 11.26
N CYS A 161 9.44 6.31 10.23
CA CYS A 161 9.26 4.86 10.45
C CYS A 161 10.50 4.25 11.13
N LEU A 162 10.28 3.27 12.00
CA LEU A 162 11.34 2.43 12.57
C LEU A 162 11.53 1.20 11.70
N ALA A 163 12.76 0.72 11.62
CA ALA A 163 13.08 -0.55 10.99
C ALA A 163 13.95 -1.41 11.90
N VAL A 164 13.67 -2.71 11.88
CA VAL A 164 14.53 -3.73 12.45
C VAL A 164 15.73 -3.94 11.50
N PRO A 165 16.98 -3.93 12.01
CA PRO A 165 18.14 -4.28 11.21
C PRO A 165 17.99 -5.67 10.57
N TYR A 166 18.40 -5.80 9.31
CA TYR A 166 18.22 -7.05 8.56
C TYR A 166 18.80 -8.29 9.26
N SER A 167 19.97 -8.17 9.91
CA SER A 167 20.63 -9.26 10.65
C SER A 167 19.83 -9.79 11.84
N GLU A 168 18.77 -9.09 12.24
CA GLU A 168 17.98 -9.36 13.45
C GLU A 168 16.50 -9.65 13.11
N CYS A 169 16.14 -9.70 11.81
CA CYS A 169 14.75 -9.82 11.36
C CYS A 169 14.17 -11.24 11.50
N ASP A 170 14.96 -12.29 11.31
CA ASP A 170 14.48 -13.68 11.22
C ASP A 170 13.80 -14.14 12.50
N VAL A 171 14.39 -13.82 13.66
CA VAL A 171 13.84 -14.17 14.98
C VAL A 171 12.47 -13.52 15.22
N ILE A 172 12.30 -12.28 14.76
CA ILE A 172 11.04 -11.54 14.88
C ILE A 172 10.01 -12.12 13.91
N CYS A 173 10.41 -12.42 12.68
CA CYS A 173 9.57 -13.08 11.69
C CYS A 173 9.04 -14.42 12.20
N GLU A 174 9.92 -15.30 12.71
CA GLU A 174 9.52 -16.59 13.30
C GLU A 174 8.53 -16.41 14.46
N SER A 175 8.80 -15.47 15.36
CA SER A 175 7.93 -15.19 16.51
C SER A 175 6.55 -14.65 16.10
N LEU A 176 6.46 -13.97 14.95
CA LEU A 176 5.21 -13.51 14.35
C LEU A 176 4.57 -14.54 13.41
N SER A 177 5.13 -15.77 13.34
CA SER A 177 4.70 -16.81 12.39
C SER A 177 4.74 -16.36 10.93
N PHE A 178 5.69 -15.48 10.60
CA PHE A 178 5.96 -14.98 9.25
C PHE A 178 7.13 -15.74 8.64
N SER A 179 6.96 -16.23 7.40
CA SER A 179 7.99 -16.95 6.65
C SER A 179 8.19 -16.35 5.26
N SER A 180 9.29 -16.72 4.61
CA SER A 180 9.55 -16.34 3.22
C SER A 180 8.43 -16.83 2.30
N GLY A 181 7.90 -15.91 1.48
CA GLY A 181 6.77 -16.19 0.58
C GLY A 181 5.38 -16.18 1.22
N SER A 182 5.26 -15.90 2.53
CA SER A 182 3.97 -15.63 3.16
C SER A 182 3.46 -14.22 2.87
N GLU A 183 2.16 -13.99 2.99
CA GLU A 183 1.56 -12.66 2.83
C GLU A 183 2.13 -11.68 3.87
N PRO A 184 2.33 -10.40 3.50
CA PRO A 184 2.74 -9.38 4.46
C PRO A 184 1.84 -9.40 5.69
N THR A 185 2.45 -9.59 6.86
CA THR A 185 1.74 -9.84 8.11
C THR A 185 2.00 -8.71 9.09
N GLY A 186 0.99 -8.32 9.85
CA GLY A 186 1.11 -7.25 10.84
C GLY A 186 0.64 -7.68 12.22
N LEU A 187 1.33 -7.16 13.24
CA LEU A 187 0.90 -7.16 14.62
C LEU A 187 0.55 -5.73 15.03
N MET A 188 -0.63 -5.53 15.61
CA MET A 188 -1.07 -4.25 16.14
C MET A 188 -1.31 -4.35 17.63
N VAL A 189 -0.69 -3.44 18.36
CA VAL A 189 -0.76 -3.34 19.81
C VAL A 189 -1.32 -1.96 20.15
N ASN A 190 -2.38 -1.92 20.95
CA ASN A 190 -2.99 -0.66 21.36
C ASN A 190 -2.18 0.05 22.46
N ARG A 191 -2.63 1.26 22.83
CA ARG A 191 -1.99 2.09 23.87
C ARG A 191 -1.89 1.44 25.25
N ASN A 192 -2.69 0.41 25.50
CA ASN A 192 -2.71 -0.36 26.74
C ASN A 192 -1.84 -1.62 26.67
N GLN A 193 -0.95 -1.70 25.67
CA GLN A 193 -0.09 -2.85 25.42
C GLN A 193 -0.87 -4.15 25.24
N ARG A 194 -2.01 -4.10 24.53
CA ARG A 194 -2.80 -5.29 24.18
C ARG A 194 -2.87 -5.51 22.68
N VAL A 195 -2.82 -6.77 22.28
CA VAL A 195 -2.96 -7.17 20.88
C VAL A 195 -4.37 -6.88 20.38
N GLU A 196 -4.50 -6.08 19.33
CA GLU A 196 -5.78 -5.88 18.63
C GLU A 196 -5.87 -6.73 17.36
N TRP A 197 -4.74 -6.96 16.70
CA TRP A 197 -4.67 -7.63 15.41
C TRP A 197 -3.35 -8.36 15.22
N HIS A 198 -3.40 -9.58 14.69
CA HIS A 198 -2.23 -10.36 14.24
C HIS A 198 -2.62 -11.24 13.04
N LYS A 199 -2.59 -10.67 11.84
CA LYS A 199 -3.04 -11.31 10.57
C LYS A 199 -2.41 -10.61 9.36
N PRO A 200 -2.61 -11.13 8.12
CA PRO A 200 -2.20 -10.44 6.89
C PRO A 200 -2.72 -8.99 6.76
N LEU A 201 -1.98 -8.20 5.99
CA LEU A 201 -2.15 -6.74 5.84
C LEU A 201 -2.92 -6.32 4.59
N ASN A 202 -3.48 -7.28 3.84
CA ASN A 202 -4.25 -7.04 2.62
C ASN A 202 -5.42 -6.06 2.81
N PHE A 203 -6.07 -6.08 3.99
CA PHE A 203 -7.18 -5.17 4.32
C PHE A 203 -6.81 -3.68 4.24
N PHE A 204 -5.52 -3.32 4.30
CA PHE A 204 -5.10 -1.93 4.14
C PHE A 204 -5.36 -1.39 2.73
N LEU A 205 -5.40 -2.27 1.72
CA LEU A 205 -5.77 -1.90 0.36
C LEU A 205 -7.23 -1.45 0.27
N GLU A 206 -8.09 -2.01 1.10
CA GLU A 206 -9.54 -1.78 1.08
C GLU A 206 -9.95 -0.67 2.05
N TYR A 207 -9.42 -0.73 3.29
CA TYR A 207 -9.93 0.08 4.40
C TYR A 207 -8.95 1.16 4.87
N GLY A 208 -7.65 1.05 4.58
CA GLY A 208 -6.64 2.02 5.02
C GLY A 208 -6.74 2.34 6.53
N ALA A 209 -6.70 3.63 6.89
CA ALA A 209 -6.77 4.05 8.30
C ALA A 209 -8.21 4.07 8.85
N ASP A 210 -9.24 3.96 8.00
CA ASP A 210 -10.62 3.84 8.48
C ASP A 210 -10.82 2.54 9.27
N ALA A 211 -9.95 1.55 9.06
CA ALA A 211 -9.88 0.34 9.86
C ALA A 211 -9.52 0.61 11.32
N TYR A 212 -8.94 1.75 11.69
CA TYR A 212 -8.63 2.11 13.08
C TYR A 212 -9.88 2.05 13.97
N PRO A 213 -9.86 1.44 15.17
CA PRO A 213 -8.70 0.94 15.93
C PRO A 213 -8.14 -0.45 15.53
N PHE A 214 -8.38 -0.89 14.30
CA PHE A 214 -7.95 -2.15 13.71
C PHE A 214 -8.50 -3.37 14.44
N THR A 215 -9.75 -3.26 14.86
CA THR A 215 -10.45 -4.31 15.57
C THR A 215 -11.39 -5.07 14.64
N PRO A 216 -11.59 -6.37 14.85
CA PRO A 216 -12.62 -7.16 14.18
C PRO A 216 -14.01 -6.49 14.15
N GLU A 217 -14.42 -5.80 15.22
CA GLU A 217 -15.69 -5.08 15.25
C GLU A 217 -15.70 -3.91 14.26
N ARG A 218 -14.59 -3.19 14.15
CA ARG A 218 -14.44 -2.11 13.17
C ARG A 218 -14.44 -2.63 11.74
N PHE A 219 -13.73 -3.72 11.48
CA PHE A 219 -13.76 -4.40 10.18
C PHE A 219 -15.18 -4.84 9.82
N ALA A 220 -15.91 -5.46 10.76
CA ALA A 220 -17.29 -5.88 10.51
C ALA A 220 -18.22 -4.71 10.17
N VAL A 221 -18.02 -3.52 10.76
CA VAL A 221 -18.76 -2.31 10.38
C VAL A 221 -18.42 -1.86 8.95
N LEU A 222 -17.14 -1.90 8.58
CA LEU A 222 -16.69 -1.51 7.24
C LEU A 222 -17.19 -2.46 6.16
N THR A 223 -17.11 -3.76 6.38
CA THR A 223 -17.64 -4.78 5.45
C THR A 223 -19.17 -4.66 5.30
N LYS A 224 -19.91 -4.49 6.39
CA LYS A 224 -21.37 -4.24 6.32
C LYS A 224 -21.72 -2.94 5.62
N ARG A 225 -20.87 -1.92 5.73
CA ARG A 225 -21.06 -0.66 5.00
C ARG A 225 -20.93 -0.88 3.50
N GLU A 226 -19.99 -1.71 3.05
CA GLU A 226 -19.79 -2.10 1.64
C GLU A 226 -20.96 -2.89 1.07
N GLU A 227 -21.47 -3.87 1.82
CA GLU A 227 -22.65 -4.66 1.42
C GLU A 227 -23.89 -3.77 1.24
N ASN A 228 -24.07 -2.79 2.14
CA ASN A 228 -25.12 -1.79 2.00
C ASN A 228 -24.81 -0.73 0.92
N TYR A 229 -23.55 -0.58 0.52
CA TYR A 229 -23.08 0.39 -0.48
C TYR A 229 -23.53 0.04 -1.90
N ASP A 230 -23.76 -1.24 -2.19
CA ASP A 230 -24.37 -1.67 -3.45
C ASP A 230 -25.78 -1.08 -3.65
N SER A 231 -26.48 -0.74 -2.56
CA SER A 231 -27.75 -0.01 -2.60
C SER A 231 -27.58 1.52 -2.78
N TRP A 232 -26.42 2.07 -2.40
CA TRP A 232 -26.06 3.50 -2.49
C TRP A 232 -25.63 3.92 -3.91
N LYS A 233 -25.28 2.99 -4.81
CA LYS A 233 -25.09 3.23 -6.26
C LYS A 233 -26.22 4.03 -6.93
N LYS A 234 -27.40 4.10 -6.30
CA LYS A 234 -28.57 4.86 -6.77
C LYS A 234 -28.53 6.38 -6.53
N ARG A 235 -27.54 6.94 -5.81
CA ARG A 235 -27.43 8.40 -5.58
C ARG A 235 -26.08 8.93 -6.08
N ALA A 236 -26.03 9.33 -7.34
CA ALA A 236 -24.85 9.93 -7.95
C ALA A 236 -24.62 11.36 -7.41
N SER A 237 -23.75 11.52 -6.40
CA SER A 237 -23.11 12.80 -6.10
C SER A 237 -21.67 12.81 -6.66
N LEU A 238 -21.17 13.96 -7.09
CA LEU A 238 -19.79 14.10 -7.56
C LEU A 238 -18.78 13.74 -6.44
N SER A 239 -19.10 14.11 -5.20
CA SER A 239 -18.36 13.69 -4.02
C SER A 239 -18.30 12.16 -3.90
N TYR A 240 -19.38 11.44 -4.23
CA TYR A 240 -19.37 9.98 -4.30
C TYR A 240 -18.48 9.43 -5.42
N PHE A 241 -18.61 9.94 -6.65
CA PHE A 241 -17.80 9.47 -7.78
C PHE A 241 -16.30 9.71 -7.54
N LEU A 242 -15.95 10.87 -6.96
CA LEU A 242 -14.62 11.16 -6.47
C LEU A 242 -14.20 10.13 -5.40
N CYS A 243 -15.01 9.95 -4.35
CA CYS A 243 -14.89 8.95 -3.25
C CYS A 243 -14.81 7.48 -3.67
N SER A 244 -15.30 7.09 -4.84
CA SER A 244 -15.41 5.67 -5.22
C SER A 244 -14.53 5.26 -6.39
N ASN A 245 -14.29 6.14 -7.38
CA ASN A 245 -13.73 5.74 -8.67
C ASN A 245 -12.40 6.38 -9.04
N VAL A 246 -12.04 7.52 -8.44
CA VAL A 246 -10.98 8.39 -8.99
C VAL A 246 -9.69 8.42 -8.15
N LEU A 247 -9.74 8.30 -6.81
CA LEU A 247 -8.50 8.19 -5.99
C LEU A 247 -8.16 6.78 -5.51
N ALA A 248 -8.72 5.72 -6.12
CA ALA A 248 -8.57 4.35 -5.63
C ALA A 248 -8.87 4.25 -4.11
N TYR A 249 -10.11 4.59 -3.75
CA TYR A 249 -10.66 4.73 -2.38
C TYR A 249 -10.31 6.02 -1.61
N PRO A 250 -10.82 7.20 -2.02
CA PRO A 250 -10.78 8.36 -1.13
C PRO A 250 -11.79 8.27 0.00
N ARG A 251 -11.25 8.48 1.19
CA ARG A 251 -11.98 8.46 2.46
C ARG A 251 -12.74 9.77 2.65
N PRO A 252 -13.76 9.81 3.52
CA PRO A 252 -14.47 11.04 3.88
C PRO A 252 -13.56 12.18 4.38
N SER A 253 -12.35 11.84 4.83
CA SER A 253 -11.27 12.72 5.31
C SER A 253 -10.30 13.17 4.21
N SER A 254 -10.39 12.68 2.98
CA SER A 254 -9.54 13.14 1.88
C SER A 254 -9.74 14.64 1.68
N PHE A 255 -8.66 15.39 1.87
CA PHE A 255 -8.67 16.84 1.76
C PHE A 255 -8.38 17.26 0.33
N ILE A 256 -9.16 18.19 -0.22
CA ILE A 256 -8.84 18.87 -1.47
C ILE A 256 -8.20 20.21 -1.14
N ARG A 257 -7.27 20.67 -1.99
CA ARG A 257 -6.60 21.95 -1.82
C ARG A 257 -6.94 22.86 -2.98
N LYS A 258 -7.22 24.12 -2.71
CA LYS A 258 -7.25 25.14 -3.76
C LYS A 258 -5.80 25.53 -4.09
N ASN A 259 -5.43 25.47 -5.36
CA ASN A 259 -4.08 25.81 -5.82
C ASN A 259 -3.78 27.31 -5.60
N PRO A 260 -2.52 27.76 -5.39
CA PRO A 260 -2.22 29.02 -4.73
C PRO A 260 -2.52 30.30 -5.56
N GLY A 261 -3.18 30.19 -6.71
CA GLY A 261 -3.82 31.33 -7.37
C GLY A 261 -5.06 31.89 -6.64
N GLY A 262 -5.63 31.14 -5.67
CA GLY A 262 -6.88 31.50 -4.97
C GLY A 262 -6.78 31.67 -3.44
N GLY A 263 -5.57 31.70 -2.87
CA GLY A 263 -5.32 31.72 -1.42
C GLY A 263 -5.33 30.32 -0.76
N PRO A 264 -4.83 30.18 0.48
CA PRO A 264 -4.74 28.90 1.17
C PRO A 264 -6.12 28.44 1.66
N SER A 265 -6.88 27.76 0.80
CA SER A 265 -8.12 27.08 1.19
C SER A 265 -7.95 25.56 1.09
N LYS A 266 -8.15 24.87 2.22
CA LYS A 266 -8.13 23.40 2.34
C LYS A 266 -9.49 22.98 2.90
N THR A 267 -10.16 22.04 2.24
CA THR A 267 -11.43 21.47 2.71
C THR A 267 -11.47 19.96 2.50
N THR A 268 -12.46 19.27 3.04
CA THR A 268 -12.68 17.82 2.80
C THR A 268 -13.56 17.61 1.58
N ILE A 269 -13.43 16.48 0.90
CA ILE A 269 -14.33 16.10 -0.22
C ILE A 269 -15.81 16.09 0.25
N THR A 270 -16.05 15.77 1.52
CA THR A 270 -17.39 15.77 2.14
C THR A 270 -17.97 17.16 2.36
N ASN A 271 -17.13 18.19 2.56
CA ASN A 271 -17.55 19.57 2.80
C ASN A 271 -17.55 20.41 1.52
N LEU A 272 -17.21 19.84 0.36
CA LEU A 272 -17.40 20.49 -0.93
C LEU A 272 -18.89 20.46 -1.28
N ASP A 273 -19.57 21.57 -1.00
CA ASP A 273 -20.94 21.76 -1.46
C ASP A 273 -20.95 22.29 -2.90
N PHE A 274 -20.95 21.37 -3.86
CA PHE A 274 -21.12 21.70 -5.29
C PHE A 274 -22.61 21.77 -5.69
N ARG A 275 -23.53 21.97 -4.75
CA ARG A 275 -24.97 22.07 -5.09
C ARG A 275 -25.20 23.26 -6.02
N GLY A 276 -25.52 22.96 -7.27
CA GLY A 276 -25.75 23.97 -8.32
C GLY A 276 -24.53 24.25 -9.20
N THR A 277 -23.34 23.85 -8.76
CA THR A 277 -22.08 24.04 -9.49
C THR A 277 -21.76 22.82 -10.35
N CYS A 278 -21.51 23.04 -11.64
CA CYS A 278 -20.97 22.03 -12.54
C CYS A 278 -19.49 21.82 -12.23
N VAL A 279 -19.03 20.57 -12.07
CA VAL A 279 -17.62 20.29 -11.77
C VAL A 279 -17.01 19.39 -12.81
N GLY A 280 -15.94 19.88 -13.46
CA GLY A 280 -15.10 19.10 -14.35
C GLY A 280 -14.06 18.31 -13.57
N LEU A 281 -14.09 16.98 -13.67
CA LEU A 281 -13.04 16.12 -13.12
C LEU A 281 -11.95 15.91 -14.17
N TYR A 282 -10.76 16.44 -13.91
CA TYR A 282 -9.62 16.29 -14.79
C TYR A 282 -8.65 15.23 -14.26
N LEU A 283 -8.70 14.06 -14.89
CA LEU A 283 -7.75 12.98 -14.70
C LEU A 283 -6.43 13.32 -15.42
N CYS A 284 -5.54 14.00 -14.71
CA CYS A 284 -4.31 14.57 -15.22
C CYS A 284 -3.24 13.50 -15.40
N TYR A 285 -3.07 13.06 -16.64
CA TYR A 285 -2.02 12.12 -17.05
C TYR A 285 -0.72 12.82 -17.49
N THR A 286 -0.80 13.84 -18.34
CA THR A 286 0.39 14.57 -18.84
C THR A 286 0.42 16.05 -18.49
N GLY A 287 -0.73 16.62 -18.10
CA GLY A 287 -0.90 18.07 -17.93
C GLY A 287 -1.13 18.84 -19.22
N ASN A 288 -1.10 18.19 -20.40
CA ASN A 288 -1.18 18.88 -21.70
C ASN A 288 -2.51 19.62 -21.93
N LEU A 289 -3.59 19.18 -21.27
CA LEU A 289 -4.90 19.80 -21.39
C LEU A 289 -5.11 20.97 -20.40
N ILE A 290 -4.17 21.21 -19.47
CA ILE A 290 -4.30 22.29 -18.48
C ILE A 290 -4.53 23.66 -19.16
N PRO A 291 -3.80 24.05 -20.22
CA PRO A 291 -4.04 25.32 -20.91
C PRO A 291 -5.47 25.44 -21.47
N THR A 292 -5.94 24.42 -22.19
CA THR A 292 -7.26 24.42 -22.81
C THR A 292 -8.37 24.41 -21.76
N LEU A 293 -8.21 23.63 -20.69
CA LEU A 293 -9.18 23.58 -19.61
C LEU A 293 -9.24 24.89 -18.81
N ASP A 294 -8.14 25.63 -18.71
CA ASP A 294 -8.10 26.96 -18.08
C ASP A 294 -8.86 28.00 -18.92
N GLU A 295 -8.72 27.95 -20.24
CA GLU A 295 -9.51 28.76 -21.17
C GLU A 295 -11.02 28.44 -21.08
N VAL A 296 -11.37 27.15 -21.03
CA VAL A 296 -12.76 26.71 -20.84
C VAL A 296 -13.30 27.21 -19.50
N HIS A 297 -12.54 27.02 -18.41
CA HIS A 297 -12.95 27.47 -17.08
C HIS A 297 -13.21 28.98 -17.04
N LYS A 298 -12.28 29.79 -17.57
CA LYS A 298 -12.43 31.25 -17.66
C LYS A 298 -13.66 31.64 -18.49
N SER A 299 -13.84 31.02 -19.66
CA SER A 299 -15.01 31.26 -20.52
C SER A 299 -16.32 30.93 -19.82
N CYS A 300 -16.35 29.86 -19.02
CA CYS A 300 -17.51 29.51 -18.21
C CYS A 300 -17.79 30.56 -17.13
N CYS A 301 -16.76 31.04 -16.43
CA CYS A 301 -16.89 32.11 -15.44
C CYS A 301 -17.39 33.42 -16.07
N ASP A 302 -16.88 33.79 -17.25
CA ASP A 302 -17.28 35.01 -17.98
C ASP A 302 -18.75 34.96 -18.42
N LEU A 303 -19.27 33.76 -18.69
CA LEU A 303 -20.68 33.51 -19.00
C LEU A 303 -21.57 33.45 -17.74
N GLY A 304 -21.00 33.66 -16.55
CA GLY A 304 -21.72 33.59 -15.27
C GLY A 304 -22.13 32.17 -14.87
N MET A 305 -21.50 31.15 -15.43
CA MET A 305 -21.77 29.75 -15.06
C MET A 305 -21.00 29.38 -13.79
N GLU A 306 -21.68 28.71 -12.87
CA GLU A 306 -21.03 28.06 -11.74
C GLU A 306 -20.31 26.80 -12.23
N PHE A 307 -19.05 26.94 -12.64
CA PHE A 307 -18.20 25.85 -13.10
C PHE A 307 -16.85 25.85 -12.38
N GLU A 308 -16.46 24.68 -11.87
CA GLU A 308 -15.20 24.46 -11.17
C GLU A 308 -14.48 23.25 -11.76
N ILE A 309 -13.14 23.21 -11.65
CA ILE A 309 -12.35 22.04 -12.06
C ILE A 309 -11.65 21.43 -10.85
N ALA A 310 -11.74 20.12 -10.73
CA ALA A 310 -10.98 19.32 -9.76
C ALA A 310 -9.97 18.43 -10.49
N LEU A 311 -8.68 18.70 -10.27
CA LEU A 311 -7.55 17.98 -10.84
C LEU A 311 -7.18 16.78 -9.99
N VAL A 312 -7.03 15.64 -10.65
CA VAL A 312 -6.58 14.37 -10.07
C VAL A 312 -5.35 13.91 -10.81
N TYR A 313 -4.25 13.73 -10.10
CA TYR A 313 -3.04 13.21 -10.68
C TYR A 313 -3.14 11.71 -10.96
N LEU A 314 -2.71 11.27 -12.14
CA LEU A 314 -2.60 9.86 -12.51
C LEU A 314 -1.20 9.50 -13.00
N PRO A 315 -0.23 9.22 -12.10
CA PRO A 315 1.10 8.79 -12.50
C PRO A 315 1.05 7.32 -12.94
N PHE A 316 1.29 7.03 -14.23
CA PHE A 316 1.58 5.66 -14.67
C PHE A 316 3.04 5.30 -14.44
N LYS A 317 3.33 4.00 -14.39
CA LYS A 317 4.66 3.42 -14.21
C LYS A 317 5.73 3.95 -15.18
N ASP A 318 5.32 4.44 -16.35
CA ASP A 318 6.25 4.87 -17.41
C ASP A 318 6.69 6.34 -17.29
N LEU A 319 6.09 7.12 -16.38
CA LEU A 319 6.33 8.57 -16.25
C LEU A 319 7.47 8.94 -15.26
N GLY A 320 8.21 7.96 -14.74
CA GLY A 320 9.34 8.20 -13.83
C GLY A 320 8.90 8.48 -12.39
N ASP A 321 9.68 9.29 -11.67
CA ASP A 321 9.43 9.64 -10.26
C ASP A 321 8.08 10.36 -10.11
N PRO A 322 7.12 9.80 -9.34
CA PRO A 322 5.83 10.42 -9.06
C PRO A 322 5.97 11.85 -8.52
N GLN A 323 6.97 12.13 -7.68
CA GLN A 323 7.15 13.47 -7.12
C GLN A 323 7.53 14.48 -8.21
N LEU A 324 8.43 14.11 -9.13
CA LEU A 324 8.77 14.95 -10.28
C LEU A 324 7.57 15.18 -11.20
N PHE A 325 6.70 14.19 -11.35
CA PHE A 325 5.45 14.35 -12.06
C PHE A 325 4.55 15.38 -11.37
N GLN A 326 4.34 15.27 -10.07
CA GLN A 326 3.54 16.21 -9.30
C GLN A 326 4.09 17.64 -9.40
N ASP A 327 5.40 17.81 -9.19
CA ASP A 327 6.07 19.10 -9.20
C ASP A 327 5.96 19.77 -10.58
N ARG A 328 6.08 18.98 -11.65
CA ARG A 328 5.88 19.48 -13.02
C ARG A 328 4.47 20.02 -13.23
N ILE A 329 3.45 19.28 -12.79
CA ILE A 329 2.05 19.71 -12.92
C ILE A 329 1.79 20.95 -12.06
N ASN A 330 2.27 20.97 -10.81
CA ASN A 330 2.14 22.11 -9.90
C ASN A 330 2.74 23.37 -10.50
N ARG A 331 3.94 23.27 -11.07
CA ARG A 331 4.61 24.39 -11.73
C ARG A 331 3.76 24.98 -12.86
N ILE A 332 3.13 24.13 -13.68
CA ILE A 332 2.23 24.61 -14.77
C ILE A 332 1.04 25.38 -14.19
N LEU A 333 0.44 24.89 -13.10
CA LEU A 333 -0.70 25.55 -12.46
C LEU A 333 -0.29 26.89 -11.83
N GLU A 334 0.89 26.95 -11.20
CA GLU A 334 1.45 28.16 -10.59
C GLU A 334 1.82 29.24 -11.63
N GLU A 335 2.56 28.87 -12.68
CA GLU A 335 2.94 29.75 -13.79
C GLU A 335 1.72 30.42 -14.43
N ARG A 336 0.60 29.69 -14.51
CA ARG A 336 -0.66 30.16 -15.09
C ARG A 336 -1.61 30.80 -14.08
N LYS A 337 -1.24 30.84 -12.80
CA LYS A 337 -2.08 31.35 -11.69
C LYS A 337 -3.44 30.67 -11.61
N ILE A 338 -3.49 29.39 -11.92
CA ILE A 338 -4.71 28.57 -11.90
C ILE A 338 -5.08 28.27 -10.46
N SER A 339 -6.36 28.48 -10.13
CA SER A 339 -6.91 28.33 -8.76
C SER A 339 -7.83 27.11 -8.60
N TRP A 340 -7.67 26.10 -9.45
CA TRP A 340 -8.45 24.87 -9.40
C TRP A 340 -8.31 24.13 -8.08
N TRP A 341 -9.28 23.28 -7.83
CA TRP A 341 -9.21 22.28 -6.79
C TRP A 341 -8.25 21.16 -7.22
N VAL A 342 -7.33 20.79 -6.34
CA VAL A 342 -6.32 19.77 -6.60
C VAL A 342 -6.44 18.71 -5.52
N LEU A 343 -6.62 17.47 -5.95
CA LEU A 343 -6.66 16.32 -5.06
C LEU A 343 -5.22 15.98 -4.67
N PRO A 344 -4.98 15.56 -3.42
CA PRO A 344 -3.65 15.29 -2.93
C PRO A 344 -3.03 14.18 -3.77
N PHE A 345 -1.81 14.42 -4.20
CA PHE A 345 -0.97 13.39 -4.80
C PHE A 345 -0.53 12.41 -3.71
N VAL A 346 -0.63 11.11 -3.97
CA VAL A 346 -0.41 10.06 -2.97
C VAL A 346 0.38 8.90 -3.53
#